data_AF-A0A7R8VWP3-F1
#
_entry.id   AF-A0A7R8VWP3-F1
#
_cell.length_a   1.000
_cell.length_b   1.000
_cell.length_c   1.000
_cell.angle_alpha   90.00
_cell.angle_beta   90.00
_cell.angle_gamma   90.00
#
_symmetry.space_group_name_H-M   'P 1'
#
loop_
_entity.id
_entity.type
_entity.pdbx_description
1 polymer ?
#
loop_
_entity_poly.entity_id
_entity_poly.type
_entity_poly.pdbx_seq_one_letter_code
_entity_poly.pdbx_strand_id
1 'polypeptide(L)'
;MFQIFNWNPHYYNDTEHLPELMPTDLKEFIKLKRDTNEMNTVWVSCQGENPADVENMGPVQYYPKRGFPGFYFPFQNKPGYQSPLVAVFFEKPAIGVLINIECKAWAHNIHHDRAERRGSVHFELMID
;
A
#
# COMPACT_ATOMS: atom_id res chain seq x y z
N MET A 1 -3.55 -10.12 -2.30
CA MET A 1 -4.64 -9.17 -2.61
C MET A 1 -5.97 -9.85 -2.34
N PHE A 2 -6.90 -9.21 -1.60
CA PHE A 2 -8.22 -9.78 -1.35
C PHE A 2 -9.04 -9.77 -2.65
N GLN A 3 -9.53 -10.94 -3.08
CA GLN A 3 -10.43 -11.08 -4.23
C GLN A 3 -11.87 -10.96 -3.75
N ILE A 4 -12.36 -9.72 -3.58
CA ILE A 4 -13.74 -9.47 -3.17
C ILE A 4 -14.57 -9.28 -4.43
N PHE A 5 -15.51 -10.22 -4.66
CA PHE A 5 -16.36 -10.18 -5.84
C PHE A 5 -17.17 -8.89 -5.90
N ASN A 6 -17.14 -8.23 -7.06
CA ASN A 6 -17.86 -6.99 -7.36
C ASN A 6 -17.53 -5.80 -6.43
N TRP A 7 -16.43 -5.86 -5.67
CA TRP A 7 -15.97 -4.72 -4.89
C TRP A 7 -15.23 -3.74 -5.79
N ASN A 8 -15.61 -2.46 -5.70
CA ASN A 8 -14.98 -1.37 -6.44
C ASN A 8 -14.36 -0.36 -5.46
N PRO A 9 -13.06 -0.05 -5.57
CA PRO A 9 -12.42 0.96 -4.73
C PRO A 9 -12.95 2.36 -5.02
N HIS A 10 -13.04 3.16 -3.96
CA HIS A 10 -13.28 4.60 -4.06
C HIS A 10 -11.93 5.33 -4.00
N TYR A 11 -11.37 5.68 -5.15
CA TYR A 11 -10.02 6.27 -5.25
C TYR A 11 -9.94 7.69 -4.70
N TYR A 12 -8.74 8.10 -4.28
CA TYR A 12 -8.44 9.50 -3.91
C TYR A 12 -8.18 10.33 -5.15
N ASN A 13 -9.24 10.78 -5.81
CA ASN A 13 -9.13 11.70 -6.95
C ASN A 13 -8.93 13.16 -6.51
N ASP A 14 -9.28 13.47 -5.26
CA ASP A 14 -9.03 14.77 -4.62
C ASP A 14 -7.74 14.69 -3.77
N THR A 15 -6.75 15.52 -4.12
CA THR A 15 -5.47 15.59 -3.42
C THR A 15 -5.45 16.57 -2.25
N GLU A 16 -6.50 17.37 -2.08
CA GLU A 16 -6.64 18.35 -0.98
C GLU A 16 -7.07 17.66 0.32
N HIS A 17 -7.93 16.64 0.23
CA HIS A 17 -8.53 15.97 1.39
C HIS A 17 -8.05 14.52 1.56
N LEU A 18 -6.73 14.33 1.69
CA LEU A 18 -6.15 13.02 1.98
C LEU A 18 -6.24 12.67 3.49
N PRO A 19 -6.47 11.39 3.87
CA PRO A 19 -6.65 10.98 5.26
C PRO A 19 -5.48 11.36 6.17
N GLU A 20 -5.74 11.74 7.41
CA GLU A 20 -4.68 12.09 8.36
C GLU A 20 -3.67 10.95 8.58
N LEU A 21 -4.18 9.72 8.72
CA LEU A 21 -3.37 8.51 8.92
C LEU A 21 -2.53 8.09 7.69
N MET A 22 -2.79 8.65 6.51
CA MET A 22 -1.99 8.37 5.32
C MET A 22 -0.60 9.01 5.48
N PRO A 23 0.50 8.25 5.27
CA PRO A 23 1.86 8.76 5.40
C PRO A 23 2.13 9.99 4.53
N THR A 24 2.91 10.93 5.06
CA THR A 24 3.22 12.19 4.37
C THR A 24 3.91 11.96 3.03
N ASP A 25 4.84 11.00 2.95
CA ASP A 25 5.53 10.66 1.70
C ASP A 25 4.56 10.15 0.63
N LEU A 26 3.53 9.39 1.03
CA LEU A 26 2.49 8.93 0.11
C LEU A 26 1.59 10.10 -0.32
N LYS A 27 1.21 10.99 0.60
CA LYS A 27 0.43 12.19 0.27
C LYS A 27 1.14 13.07 -0.75
N GLU A 28 2.43 13.31 -0.55
CA GLU A 28 3.27 14.06 -1.47
C GLU A 28 3.39 13.35 -2.83
N PHE A 29 3.62 12.04 -2.82
CA PHE A 29 3.67 11.24 -4.04
C PHE A 29 2.37 11.34 -4.86
N ILE A 30 1.20 11.25 -4.21
CA ILE A 30 -0.11 11.37 -4.87
C ILE A 30 -0.30 12.79 -5.41
N LYS A 31 0.05 13.83 -4.65
CA LYS A 31 -0.05 15.25 -5.10
C LYS A 31 0.79 15.56 -6.34
N LEU A 32 1.88 14.83 -6.55
CA LEU A 32 2.74 14.99 -7.74
C LEU A 32 2.15 14.32 -8.99
N LYS A 33 1.14 13.46 -8.85
CA LYS A 33 0.48 12.80 -9.99
C LYS A 33 -0.52 13.76 -10.63
N ARG A 34 -0.36 13.97 -11.94
CA ARG A 34 -1.20 14.90 -12.73
C ARG A 34 -2.20 14.20 -13.64
N ASP A 35 -2.03 12.91 -13.90
CA ASP A 35 -2.89 12.14 -14.80
C ASP A 35 -4.00 11.44 -14.01
N THR A 36 -5.26 11.71 -14.37
CA THR A 36 -6.45 11.11 -13.77
C THR A 36 -6.48 9.59 -13.89
N ASN A 37 -5.88 9.01 -14.93
CA ASN A 37 -5.76 7.56 -15.07
C ASN A 37 -4.78 6.96 -14.05
N GLU A 38 -3.73 7.69 -13.66
CA GLU A 38 -2.83 7.27 -12.59
C GLU A 38 -3.47 7.44 -11.20
N MET A 39 -4.41 8.38 -11.07
CA MET A 39 -5.15 8.64 -9.82
C MET A 39 -6.16 7.55 -9.47
N ASN A 40 -6.69 6.84 -10.47
CA ASN A 40 -7.51 5.64 -10.28
C ASN A 40 -6.66 4.46 -9.80
N THR A 41 -6.09 4.56 -8.61
CA THR A 41 -5.16 3.59 -8.01
C THR A 41 -5.52 3.37 -6.54
N VAL A 42 -5.54 2.10 -6.12
CA VAL A 42 -5.51 1.74 -4.71
C VAL A 42 -4.06 1.85 -4.24
N TRP A 43 -3.73 2.91 -3.51
CA TRP A 43 -2.35 3.21 -3.13
C TRP A 43 -1.84 2.27 -2.05
N VAL A 44 -0.53 2.05 -1.99
CA VAL A 44 0.11 1.21 -0.97
C VAL A 44 1.24 1.98 -0.28
N SER A 45 1.32 1.86 1.05
CA SER A 45 2.45 2.34 1.83
C SER A 45 2.85 1.32 2.89
N CYS A 46 4.15 1.09 3.06
CA CYS A 46 4.75 0.28 4.10
C CYS A 46 5.53 1.18 5.06
N GLN A 47 5.43 0.87 6.35
CA GLN A 47 6.10 1.60 7.42
C GLN A 47 6.48 0.64 8.54
N GLY A 48 7.51 1.00 9.31
CA GLY A 48 7.82 0.33 10.57
C GLY A 48 6.68 0.50 11.57
N GLU A 49 6.45 -0.51 12.41
CA GLU A 49 5.34 -0.49 13.38
C GLU A 49 5.63 0.43 14.58
N ASN A 50 6.88 0.46 15.05
CA ASN A 50 7.33 1.33 16.14
C ASN A 50 8.46 2.26 15.67
N PRO A 51 8.84 3.30 16.46
CA PRO A 51 9.92 4.22 16.08
C PRO A 51 11.25 3.51 15.75
N ALA A 52 11.60 2.47 16.52
CA ALA A 52 12.78 1.65 16.24
C ALA A 52 12.67 0.90 14.90
N ASP A 53 11.49 0.36 14.57
CA ASP A 53 11.29 -0.31 13.28
C ASP A 53 11.38 0.69 12.12
N VAL A 54 10.86 1.91 12.30
CA VAL A 54 10.93 2.99 11.29
C VAL A 54 12.38 3.36 10.99
N GLU A 55 13.21 3.50 12.03
CA GLU A 55 14.63 3.81 11.88
C GLU A 55 15.41 2.66 11.22
N ASN A 56 15.10 1.41 11.57
CA ASN A 56 15.81 0.23 11.07
C ASN A 56 15.36 -0.23 9.67
N MET A 57 14.15 0.12 9.22
CA MET A 57 13.60 -0.30 7.93
C MET A 57 14.37 0.26 6.72
N GLY A 58 14.91 1.48 6.85
CA GLY A 58 15.58 2.18 5.75
C GLY A 58 14.63 2.57 4.59
N PRO A 59 15.20 3.01 3.44
CA PRO A 59 14.41 3.41 2.28
C PRO A 59 13.66 2.25 1.63
N VAL A 60 12.46 2.54 1.12
CA VAL A 60 11.56 1.56 0.50
C VAL A 60 11.16 1.99 -0.90
N GLN A 61 11.27 1.07 -1.86
CA GLN A 61 10.79 1.24 -3.23
C GLN A 61 9.64 0.27 -3.54
N TYR A 62 8.81 0.62 -4.52
CA TYR A 62 7.67 -0.18 -4.92
C TYR A 62 7.75 -0.49 -6.42
N TYR A 63 7.59 -1.77 -6.76
CA TYR A 63 7.64 -2.27 -8.13
C TYR A 63 6.37 -3.03 -8.52
N PRO A 64 5.89 -2.90 -9.77
CA PRO A 64 6.34 -1.95 -10.79
C PRO A 64 5.86 -0.51 -10.51
N LYS A 65 4.82 -0.35 -9.69
CA LYS A 65 4.26 0.93 -9.27
C LYS A 65 3.81 0.84 -7.81
N ARG A 66 3.72 1.99 -7.15
CA ARG A 66 3.23 2.09 -5.76
C ARG A 66 1.70 1.95 -5.72
N GLY A 67 1.20 0.73 -5.74
CA GLY A 67 -0.24 0.43 -5.60
C GLY A 67 -0.83 -0.37 -6.74
N PHE A 68 -2.16 -0.51 -6.72
CA PHE A 68 -2.93 -1.35 -7.64
C PHE A 68 -3.78 -0.48 -8.58
N PRO A 69 -3.49 -0.46 -9.89
CA PRO A 69 -4.28 0.30 -10.85
C PRO A 69 -5.75 -0.12 -10.91
N GLY A 70 -6.63 0.82 -11.21
CA GLY A 70 -8.07 0.63 -11.15
C GLY A 70 -8.63 -0.37 -12.15
N PHE A 71 -7.93 -0.62 -13.27
CA PHE A 71 -8.38 -1.58 -14.29
C PHE A 71 -8.37 -3.05 -13.80
N TYR A 72 -7.78 -3.33 -12.63
CA TYR A 72 -7.89 -4.64 -11.98
C TYR A 72 -9.20 -4.82 -11.20
N PHE A 73 -10.02 -3.77 -11.07
CA PHE A 73 -11.26 -3.76 -10.31
C PHE A 73 -12.47 -3.40 -11.19
N PRO A 74 -13.67 -3.86 -10.83
CA PRO A 74 -13.93 -4.83 -9.77
C PRO A 74 -13.53 -6.26 -10.18
N PHE A 75 -13.28 -7.12 -9.19
CA PHE A 75 -13.06 -8.54 -9.44
C PHE A 75 -14.37 -9.22 -9.87
N GLN A 76 -14.41 -9.75 -11.10
CA GLN A 76 -15.60 -10.36 -11.71
C GLN A 76 -15.49 -11.89 -11.90
N ASN A 77 -14.52 -12.54 -11.26
CA ASN A 77 -14.27 -13.99 -11.39
C ASN A 77 -14.17 -14.50 -12.85
N LYS A 78 -13.58 -13.67 -13.74
CA LYS A 78 -13.38 -14.04 -15.15
C LYS A 78 -12.23 -15.06 -15.26
N PRO A 79 -12.37 -16.11 -16.08
CA PRO A 79 -11.26 -17.01 -16.39
C PRO A 79 -10.03 -16.23 -16.88
N GLY A 80 -8.86 -16.54 -16.34
CA GLY A 80 -7.60 -15.86 -16.68
C GLY A 80 -7.35 -14.54 -15.95
N TYR A 81 -8.20 -14.14 -14.99
CA TYR A 81 -7.91 -13.00 -14.12
C TYR A 81 -6.63 -13.24 -13.31
N GLN A 82 -5.69 -12.30 -13.42
CA GLN A 82 -4.47 -12.29 -12.62
C GLN A 82 -4.58 -11.17 -11.59
N SER A 83 -4.52 -11.54 -10.31
CA SER A 83 -4.49 -10.57 -9.22
C SER A 83 -3.25 -9.68 -9.35
N PRO A 84 -3.39 -8.35 -9.19
CA PRO A 84 -2.24 -7.48 -9.26
C PRO A 84 -1.31 -7.72 -8.06
N LEU A 85 0.00 -7.58 -8.31
CA LEU A 85 1.05 -7.72 -7.32
C LEU A 85 1.88 -6.44 -7.26
N VAL A 86 2.33 -6.09 -6.06
CA VAL A 86 3.28 -5.02 -5.81
C VAL A 86 4.41 -5.63 -5.00
N ALA A 87 5.64 -5.53 -5.51
CA ALA A 87 6.84 -5.87 -4.76
C ALA A 87 7.30 -4.64 -3.98
N VAL A 88 7.66 -4.86 -2.72
CA VAL A 88 8.21 -3.85 -1.82
C VAL A 88 9.68 -4.17 -1.63
N PHE A 89 10.55 -3.26 -2.05
CA PHE A 89 11.99 -3.44 -2.01
C PHE A 89 12.59 -2.55 -0.93
N PHE A 90 13.14 -3.19 0.11
CA PHE A 90 13.85 -2.53 1.20
C PHE A 90 15.31 -2.38 0.80
N GLU A 91 15.75 -1.16 0.51
CA GLU A 91 17.06 -0.93 -0.12
C GLU A 91 18.22 -1.25 0.82
N LYS A 92 18.10 -0.80 2.08
CA LYS A 92 19.15 -0.88 3.11
C LYS A 92 18.53 -1.01 4.50
N PRO A 93 17.79 -2.10 4.80
CA PRO A 93 17.33 -2.35 6.16
C PRO A 93 18.53 -2.70 7.06
N ALA A 94 18.36 -2.51 8.37
CA ALA A 94 19.36 -2.88 9.37
C ALA A 94 19.58 -4.41 9.40
N ILE A 95 20.84 -4.82 9.55
CA ILE A 95 21.25 -6.22 9.62
C ILE A 95 21.30 -6.65 11.10
N GLY A 96 20.89 -7.88 11.38
CA GLY A 96 20.90 -8.47 12.73
C GLY A 96 19.82 -7.92 13.66
N VAL A 97 18.80 -7.26 13.11
CA VAL A 97 17.66 -6.70 13.84
C VAL A 97 16.36 -7.21 13.23
N LEU A 98 15.41 -7.61 14.08
CA LEU A 98 14.05 -7.95 13.67
C LEU A 98 13.23 -6.66 13.51
N ILE A 99 12.71 -6.42 12.31
CA ILE A 99 11.97 -5.21 11.94
C ILE A 99 10.51 -5.57 11.68
N ASN A 100 9.59 -4.95 12.41
CA ASN A 100 8.15 -5.14 12.25
C ASN A 100 7.60 -4.15 11.22
N ILE A 101 7.03 -4.67 10.12
CA ILE A 101 6.59 -3.85 8.99
C ILE A 101 5.08 -4.00 8.79
N GLU A 102 4.40 -2.86 8.72
CA GLU A 102 2.97 -2.77 8.40
C GLU A 102 2.79 -2.08 7.03
N CYS A 103 2.25 -2.80 6.06
CA CYS A 103 1.84 -2.25 4.77
C CYS A 103 0.32 -2.06 4.71
N LYS A 104 -0.13 -0.89 4.29
CA LYS A 104 -1.54 -0.51 4.17
C LYS A 104 -1.91 -0.22 2.73
N ALA A 105 -3.12 -0.65 2.34
CA ALA A 105 -3.76 -0.24 1.12
C ALA A 105 -4.70 0.95 1.40
N TRP A 106 -4.81 1.90 0.47
CA TRP A 106 -5.56 3.13 0.65
C TRP A 106 -6.56 3.34 -0.49
N ALA A 107 -7.83 3.42 -0.11
CA ALA A 107 -8.98 3.92 -0.87
C ALA A 107 -10.03 4.37 0.16
N HIS A 108 -10.95 5.28 -0.18
CA HIS A 108 -11.92 5.82 0.79
C HIS A 108 -12.79 4.74 1.46
N ASN A 109 -13.01 3.61 0.79
CA ASN A 109 -13.81 2.49 1.28
C ASN A 109 -12.96 1.30 1.79
N ILE A 110 -11.67 1.52 2.09
CA ILE A 110 -10.84 0.56 2.83
C ILE A 110 -10.80 0.98 4.29
N HIS A 111 -11.38 0.14 5.15
CA HIS A 111 -11.29 0.32 6.59
C HIS A 111 -10.09 -0.46 7.13
N HIS A 112 -9.20 0.23 7.83
CA HIS A 112 -8.08 -0.39 8.52
C HIS A 112 -8.52 -0.90 9.88
N ASP A 113 -8.46 -2.22 10.07
CA ASP A 113 -8.69 -2.86 11.35
C ASP A 113 -7.47 -3.71 11.69
N ARG A 114 -6.77 -3.36 12.77
CA ARG A 114 -5.58 -4.09 13.22
C ARG A 114 -5.91 -5.49 13.76
N ALA A 115 -7.04 -5.65 14.44
CA ALA A 115 -7.43 -6.93 15.02
C ALA A 115 -7.75 -7.96 13.93
N GLU A 116 -8.45 -7.51 12.89
CA GLU A 116 -8.85 -8.36 11.77
C GLU A 116 -7.88 -8.29 10.58
N ARG A 117 -6.79 -7.52 10.69
CA ARG A 117 -5.81 -7.25 9.62
C ARG A 117 -6.49 -6.80 8.31
N ARG A 118 -7.58 -6.04 8.42
CA ARG A 118 -8.30 -5.50 7.27
C ARG A 118 -7.56 -4.30 6.71
N GLY A 119 -7.39 -4.27 5.38
CA GLY A 119 -6.74 -3.17 4.69
C GLY A 119 -5.22 -3.05 4.94
N SER A 120 -4.64 -3.97 5.72
CA SER A 120 -3.21 -4.00 6.01
C SER A 120 -2.65 -5.42 5.99
N VAL A 121 -1.33 -5.51 5.84
CA VAL A 121 -0.56 -6.73 6.07
C VAL A 121 0.60 -6.39 6.99
N HIS A 122 0.86 -7.28 7.93
CA HIS A 122 1.99 -7.19 8.84
C HIS A 122 2.92 -8.38 8.57
N PHE A 123 4.23 -8.12 8.59
CA PHE A 123 5.27 -9.14 8.51
C PHE A 123 6.55 -8.67 9.21
N GLU A 124 7.40 -9.64 9.54
CA GLU A 124 8.69 -9.42 10.17
C GLU A 124 9.81 -9.58 9.14
N LEU A 125 10.80 -8.68 9.16
CA LEU A 125 11.97 -8.71 8.30
C LEU A 125 13.24 -8.77 9.17
N MET A 126 14.11 -9.73 8.88
CA MET A 126 15.45 -9.83 9.47
C MET A 126 16.43 -10.26 8.38
N ILE A 127 17.55 -9.56 8.30
CA ILE A 127 18.68 -9.93 7.42
C ILE A 127 19.83 -10.35 8.32
N ASP A 128 20.39 -11.52 8.04
CA ASP A 128 21.56 -12.09 8.74
C ASP A 128 22.89 -11.63 8.13
#